data_AF-A0A3Q1JD94-F1
#
_entry.id   AF-A0A3Q1JD94-F1
#
_cell.length_a   1.000
_cell.length_b   1.000
_cell.length_c   1.000
_cell.angle_alpha   90.00
_cell.angle_beta   90.00
_cell.angle_gamma   90.00
#
_symmetry.space_group_name_H-M   'P 1'
#
loop_
_entity.id
_entity.type
_entity.pdbx_description
1 polymer ?
#
loop_
_entity_poly.entity_id
_entity_poly.type
_entity_poly.pdbx_seq_one_letter_code
_entity_poly.pdbx_strand_id
1 'polypeptide(L)'
;MKHDVFCFRECIECRLFNSGRLADNQTCQRLCKDKIITVESLNTDESGAVLCLYKTDNDCVMKFTYSEHASGQSILTALKEPECGGQTDALTVLLAVVGCILVVGVLLLVIWKLVITIHDRREFSRFQSARSRARYEMASNPLYKQPVTTHFVETDFNMYGKSYNGGLH
;
A
#
# COMPACT_ATOMS: atom_id res chain seq x y z
N MET A 1 -37.13 -30.30 -3.16
CA MET A 1 -37.69 -29.58 -1.99
C MET A 1 -36.79 -29.83 -0.79
N LYS A 2 -35.75 -29.02 -0.60
CA LYS A 2 -34.95 -28.95 0.65
C LYS A 2 -35.04 -27.51 1.13
N HIS A 3 -36.28 -27.08 1.38
CA HIS A 3 -36.59 -25.77 1.94
C HIS A 3 -36.78 -25.99 3.45
N ASP A 4 -36.19 -25.09 4.24
CA ASP A 4 -36.14 -25.10 5.71
C ASP A 4 -35.08 -25.97 6.37
N VAL A 5 -33.83 -25.78 5.93
CA VAL A 5 -32.70 -25.91 6.86
C VAL A 5 -32.80 -24.73 7.83
N PHE A 6 -33.34 -24.97 9.02
CA PHE A 6 -33.40 -23.97 10.08
C PHE A 6 -31.97 -23.75 10.63
N CYS A 7 -31.20 -22.87 9.99
CA CYS A 7 -29.87 -22.50 10.49
C CYS A 7 -30.04 -21.73 11.81
N PHE A 8 -29.70 -22.37 12.94
CA PHE A 8 -29.79 -21.82 14.29
C PHE A 8 -28.72 -20.75 14.59
N ARG A 9 -28.70 -19.66 13.81
CA ARG A 9 -27.79 -18.53 13.98
C ARG A 9 -27.81 -17.97 15.40
N GLU A 10 -29.01 -17.75 15.96
CA GLU A 10 -29.16 -17.14 17.28
C GLU A 10 -28.54 -18.01 18.41
N CYS A 11 -28.51 -19.33 18.24
CA CYS A 11 -27.85 -20.23 19.19
C CYS A 11 -26.34 -20.18 19.11
N ILE A 12 -25.77 -20.07 17.91
CA ILE A 12 -24.33 -19.88 17.72
C ILE A 12 -23.88 -18.53 18.32
N GLU A 13 -24.63 -17.46 18.04
CA GLU A 13 -24.29 -16.12 18.55
C GLU A 13 -24.30 -16.04 20.07
N CYS A 14 -25.33 -16.57 20.72
CA CYS A 14 -25.33 -16.57 22.19
C CYS A 14 -24.28 -17.52 22.78
N ARG A 15 -24.15 -18.76 22.28
CA ARG A 15 -23.30 -19.77 22.94
C ARG A 15 -21.80 -19.55 22.71
N LEU A 16 -21.41 -19.04 21.54
CA LEU A 16 -20.00 -18.75 21.23
C LEU A 16 -19.62 -17.30 21.55
N PHE A 17 -20.47 -16.35 21.16
CA PHE A 17 -20.13 -14.92 21.19
C PHE A 17 -20.83 -14.16 22.32
N ASN A 18 -21.72 -14.83 23.09
CA ASN A 18 -22.55 -14.21 24.13
C ASN A 18 -23.27 -12.94 23.61
N SER A 19 -23.66 -12.97 22.34
CA SER A 19 -24.22 -11.84 21.60
C SER A 19 -25.49 -12.25 20.85
N GLY A 20 -26.15 -11.29 20.18
CA GLY A 20 -27.38 -11.53 19.43
C GLY A 20 -28.67 -11.34 20.25
N ARG A 21 -29.81 -11.73 19.66
CA ARG A 21 -31.15 -11.50 20.26
C ARG A 21 -31.43 -12.36 21.50
N LEU A 22 -30.74 -13.50 21.61
CA LEU A 22 -30.78 -14.41 22.75
C LEU A 22 -29.60 -14.17 23.72
N ALA A 23 -28.97 -13.00 23.72
CA ALA A 23 -27.84 -12.70 24.62
C ALA A 23 -28.16 -12.87 26.12
N ASP A 24 -29.45 -12.89 26.49
CA ASP A 24 -29.84 -13.33 27.82
C ASP A 24 -29.48 -14.81 28.04
N ASN A 25 -28.47 -15.04 28.89
CA ASN A 25 -27.92 -16.36 29.20
C ASN A 25 -29.00 -17.38 29.60
N GLN A 26 -30.04 -16.94 30.30
CA GLN A 26 -31.09 -17.83 30.81
C GLN A 26 -32.02 -18.30 29.69
N THR A 27 -32.37 -17.40 28.76
CA THR A 27 -33.17 -17.73 27.58
C THR A 27 -32.40 -18.61 26.60
N CYS A 28 -31.13 -18.31 26.40
CA CYS A 28 -30.23 -19.05 25.53
C CYS A 28 -30.03 -20.50 25.95
N GLN A 29 -29.75 -20.77 27.24
CA GLN A 29 -29.62 -22.15 27.73
C GLN A 29 -30.93 -22.95 27.63
N ARG A 30 -32.09 -22.27 27.68
CA ARG A 30 -33.39 -22.94 27.56
C ARG A 30 -33.74 -23.28 26.11
N LEU A 31 -33.46 -22.39 25.17
CA LEU A 31 -33.81 -22.57 23.75
C LEU A 31 -32.77 -23.41 22.99
N CYS A 32 -31.49 -23.23 23.30
CA CYS A 32 -30.38 -23.88 22.61
C CYS A 32 -29.83 -25.04 23.45
N LYS A 33 -30.49 -26.18 23.39
CA LYS A 33 -30.11 -27.41 24.13
C LYS A 33 -29.11 -28.28 23.38
N ASP A 34 -28.86 -27.97 22.11
CA ASP A 34 -28.00 -28.76 21.24
C ASP A 34 -26.54 -28.74 21.72
N LYS A 35 -25.84 -29.83 21.44
CA LYS A 35 -24.41 -29.93 21.77
C LYS A 35 -23.61 -29.19 20.68
N ILE A 36 -22.92 -28.13 21.08
CA ILE A 36 -22.06 -27.35 20.19
C ILE A 36 -20.61 -27.80 20.32
N ILE A 37 -19.98 -28.14 19.20
CA ILE A 37 -18.57 -28.52 19.11
C ILE A 37 -17.88 -27.45 18.26
N THR A 38 -16.82 -26.84 18.78
CA THR A 38 -16.00 -25.90 18.01
C THR A 38 -14.81 -26.64 17.39
N VAL A 39 -14.59 -26.43 16.10
CA VAL A 39 -13.50 -27.06 15.33
C VAL A 39 -12.67 -26.02 14.60
N GLU A 40 -11.40 -26.33 14.34
CA GLU A 40 -10.50 -25.45 13.57
C GLU A 40 -10.76 -25.54 12.06
N SER A 41 -11.23 -26.67 11.57
CA SER A 41 -11.62 -26.88 10.18
C SER A 41 -12.93 -27.66 10.10
N LEU A 42 -13.85 -27.22 9.25
CA LEU A 42 -15.09 -27.93 8.97
C LEU A 42 -14.91 -28.85 7.76
N ASN A 43 -15.04 -30.16 7.99
CA ASN A 43 -15.15 -31.13 6.91
C ASN A 43 -16.60 -31.14 6.39
N THR A 44 -16.80 -30.68 5.16
CA THR A 44 -18.13 -30.57 4.55
C THR A 44 -18.56 -31.86 3.83
N ASP A 45 -17.68 -32.87 3.77
CA ASP A 45 -17.90 -34.14 3.06
C ASP A 45 -18.78 -35.16 3.83
N GLU A 46 -19.24 -34.82 5.03
CA GLU A 46 -20.12 -35.71 5.79
C GLU A 46 -21.52 -35.78 5.16
N SER A 47 -21.81 -36.91 4.51
CA SER A 47 -23.11 -37.20 3.90
C SER A 47 -24.22 -37.18 4.96
N GLY A 48 -24.98 -36.08 5.01
CA GLY A 48 -26.09 -35.90 5.95
C GLY A 48 -25.97 -34.68 6.86
N ALA A 49 -24.81 -34.02 6.90
CA ALA A 49 -24.65 -32.75 7.59
C ALA A 49 -25.09 -31.59 6.69
N VAL A 50 -25.80 -30.62 7.27
CA VAL A 50 -26.20 -29.41 6.56
C VAL A 50 -25.29 -28.25 6.90
N LEU A 51 -24.60 -27.70 5.90
CA LEU A 51 -23.76 -26.53 6.04
C LEU A 51 -24.59 -25.24 6.04
N CYS A 52 -24.42 -24.45 7.11
CA CYS A 52 -24.95 -23.11 7.26
C CYS A 52 -23.80 -22.09 7.22
N LEU A 53 -23.99 -21.01 6.46
CA LEU A 53 -23.07 -19.88 6.42
C LEU A 53 -23.83 -18.60 6.74
N TYR A 54 -23.28 -17.74 7.58
CA TYR A 54 -23.80 -16.40 7.79
C TYR A 54 -22.68 -15.38 7.87
N LYS A 55 -23.03 -14.14 7.52
CA LYS A 55 -22.11 -13.00 7.56
C LYS A 55 -22.19 -12.34 8.94
N THR A 56 -21.04 -12.12 9.55
CA THR A 56 -20.88 -11.40 10.82
C THR A 56 -20.70 -9.90 10.56
N ASP A 57 -20.94 -9.06 11.57
CA ASP A 57 -20.82 -7.59 11.47
C ASP A 57 -19.44 -7.11 11.00
N ASN A 58 -18.39 -7.89 11.23
CA ASN A 58 -17.00 -7.57 10.84
C ASN A 58 -16.64 -7.95 9.39
N ASP A 59 -17.63 -8.13 8.51
CA ASP A 59 -17.45 -8.59 7.11
C ASP A 59 -16.84 -10.02 7.00
N CYS A 60 -16.87 -10.78 8.09
CA CYS A 60 -16.39 -12.16 8.14
C CYS A 60 -17.51 -13.16 7.86
N VAL A 61 -17.17 -14.33 7.35
CA VAL A 61 -18.12 -15.42 7.12
C VAL A 61 -17.93 -16.50 8.17
N MET A 62 -18.97 -16.72 8.98
CA MET A 62 -19.02 -17.81 9.93
C MET A 62 -19.67 -19.03 9.28
N LYS A 63 -19.06 -20.20 9.47
CA LYS A 63 -19.50 -21.49 8.94
C LYS A 63 -19.80 -22.46 10.07
N PHE A 64 -20.90 -23.18 9.98
CA PHE A 64 -21.23 -24.26 10.91
C PHE A 64 -22.05 -25.33 10.21
N THR A 65 -21.97 -26.57 10.69
CA THR A 65 -22.77 -27.68 10.22
C THR A 65 -23.76 -28.14 11.28
N TYR A 66 -24.91 -28.58 10.82
CA TYR A 66 -25.94 -29.24 11.62
C TYR A 66 -26.03 -30.70 11.20
N SER A 67 -25.85 -31.63 12.14
CA SER A 67 -26.03 -33.06 11.89
C SER A 67 -26.82 -33.71 13.03
N GLU A 68 -27.63 -34.70 12.68
CA GLU A 68 -28.33 -35.54 13.65
C GLU A 68 -27.55 -36.84 13.83
N HIS A 69 -27.15 -37.14 15.07
CA HIS A 69 -26.49 -38.38 15.41
C HIS A 69 -27.50 -39.54 15.46
N ALA A 70 -27.07 -40.77 15.18
CA ALA A 70 -27.92 -41.96 15.18
C ALA A 70 -28.65 -42.24 16.52
N SER A 71 -28.20 -41.60 17.61
CA SER A 71 -28.83 -41.63 18.93
C SER A 71 -29.97 -40.62 19.12
N GLY A 72 -30.38 -39.90 18.07
CA GLY A 72 -31.38 -38.83 18.12
C GLY A 72 -30.91 -37.55 18.80
N GLN A 73 -29.59 -37.35 18.92
CA GLN A 73 -29.00 -36.12 19.44
C GLN A 73 -28.55 -35.23 18.29
N SER A 74 -28.96 -33.98 18.31
CA SER A 74 -28.52 -32.92 17.39
C SER A 74 -27.14 -32.39 17.80
N ILE A 75 -26.22 -32.36 16.85
CA ILE A 75 -24.86 -31.84 17.02
C ILE A 75 -24.68 -30.65 16.08
N LEU A 76 -24.29 -29.51 16.64
CA LEU A 76 -23.86 -28.35 15.87
C LEU A 76 -22.33 -28.29 15.93
N THR A 77 -21.68 -28.31 14.77
CA THR A 77 -20.24 -28.14 14.66
C THR A 77 -19.95 -26.78 14.05
N ALA A 78 -19.35 -25.86 14.82
CA ALA A 78 -19.07 -24.50 14.40
C ALA A 78 -17.57 -24.25 14.24
N LEU A 79 -17.20 -23.39 13.30
CA LEU A 79 -15.80 -22.97 13.14
C LEU A 79 -15.40 -22.08 14.33
N LYS A 80 -14.24 -22.36 14.94
CA LYS A 80 -13.73 -21.60 16.08
C LYS A 80 -13.43 -20.15 15.71
N GLU A 81 -12.82 -19.94 14.54
CA GLU A 81 -12.47 -18.62 14.03
C GLU A 81 -13.23 -18.37 12.73
N PRO A 82 -13.95 -17.23 12.60
CA PRO A 82 -14.65 -16.91 11.37
C PRO A 82 -13.66 -16.65 10.25
N GLU A 83 -13.97 -17.10 9.03
CA GLU A 83 -13.18 -16.78 7.85
C GLU A 83 -13.45 -15.31 7.48
N CYS A 84 -12.61 -14.43 8.01
CA CYS A 84 -12.54 -13.05 7.57
C CYS A 84 -11.69 -13.01 6.30
N GLY A 85 -12.33 -12.81 5.14
CA GLY A 85 -11.57 -12.40 3.95
C GLY A 85 -10.79 -11.15 4.33
N GLY A 86 -9.46 -11.22 4.27
CA GLY A 86 -8.62 -10.14 4.74
C GLY A 86 -9.07 -8.84 4.09
N GLN A 87 -9.63 -7.93 4.87
CA GLN A 87 -9.93 -6.58 4.42
C GLN A 87 -8.56 -5.95 4.18
N THR A 88 -8.03 -6.12 2.97
CA THR A 88 -6.88 -5.35 2.51
C THR A 88 -7.37 -3.91 2.52
N ASP A 89 -7.00 -3.20 3.59
CA ASP A 89 -7.39 -1.83 3.80
C ASP A 89 -7.09 -1.05 2.53
N ALA A 90 -8.11 -0.36 2.00
CA ALA A 90 -8.00 0.36 0.74
C ALA A 90 -6.83 1.37 0.78
N LEU A 91 -6.53 1.88 1.98
CA LEU A 91 -5.37 2.72 2.26
C LEU A 91 -4.04 2.02 1.91
N THR A 92 -3.88 0.75 2.30
CA THR A 92 -2.65 -0.02 2.05
C THR A 92 -2.42 -0.24 0.57
N VAL A 93 -3.49 -0.59 -0.16
CA VAL A 93 -3.43 -0.77 -1.62
C VAL A 93 -3.08 0.56 -2.30
N LEU A 94 -3.71 1.66 -1.88
CA LEU A 94 -3.43 2.99 -2.41
C LEU A 94 -1.98 3.41 -2.20
N LEU A 95 -1.45 3.24 -0.99
CA LEU A 95 -0.06 3.59 -0.66
C LEU A 95 0.94 2.75 -1.45
N ALA A 96 0.67 1.45 -1.62
CA ALA A 96 1.52 0.58 -2.42
C ALA A 96 1.58 1.05 -3.88
N VAL A 97 0.42 1.33 -4.50
CA VAL A 97 0.35 1.79 -5.89
C VAL A 97 1.05 3.13 -6.07
N VAL A 98 0.78 4.10 -5.20
CA VAL A 98 1.42 5.43 -5.26
C VAL A 98 2.93 5.31 -5.05
N GLY A 99 3.36 4.52 -4.07
CA GLY A 99 4.77 4.25 -3.81
C GLY A 99 5.48 3.66 -5.03
N CYS A 100 4.87 2.67 -5.70
CA CYS A 100 5.43 2.08 -6.91
C CYS A 100 5.59 3.11 -8.05
N ILE A 101 4.58 3.94 -8.28
CA ILE A 101 4.63 4.97 -9.34
C ILE A 101 5.75 5.98 -9.06
N LEU A 102 5.87 6.44 -7.82
CA LEU A 102 6.93 7.38 -7.42
C LEU A 102 8.31 6.77 -7.61
N VAL A 103 8.52 5.52 -7.18
CA VAL A 103 9.81 4.83 -7.33
C VAL A 103 10.18 4.67 -8.81
N VAL A 104 9.24 4.23 -9.65
CA VAL A 104 9.48 4.10 -11.10
C VAL A 104 9.79 5.46 -11.72
N GLY A 105 9.06 6.52 -11.35
CA GLY A 105 9.34 7.88 -11.80
C GLY A 105 10.75 8.35 -11.42
N VAL A 106 11.17 8.13 -10.18
CA VAL A 106 12.52 8.47 -9.72
C VAL A 106 13.59 7.69 -10.50
N LEU A 107 13.40 6.38 -10.71
CA LEU A 107 14.35 5.58 -11.48
C LEU A 107 14.50 6.09 -12.92
N LEU A 108 13.39 6.43 -13.58
CA LEU A 108 13.42 7.01 -14.93
C LEU A 108 14.13 8.37 -14.95
N LEU A 109 13.88 9.23 -13.97
CA LEU A 109 14.57 10.52 -13.85
C LEU A 109 16.08 10.36 -13.62
N VAL A 110 16.49 9.39 -12.80
CA VAL A 110 17.91 9.08 -12.56
C VAL A 110 18.56 8.62 -13.86
N ILE A 111 17.95 7.67 -14.58
CA ILE A 111 18.49 7.19 -15.87
C ILE A 111 18.58 8.33 -16.87
N TRP A 112 17.52 9.12 -17.03
CA TRP A 112 17.50 10.29 -17.90
C TRP A 112 18.63 11.27 -17.55
N LYS A 113 18.77 11.61 -16.25
CA LYS A 113 19.80 12.52 -15.75
C LYS A 113 21.19 12.00 -16.07
N LEU A 114 21.44 10.69 -15.90
CA LEU A 114 22.70 10.06 -16.25
C LEU A 114 22.99 10.15 -17.75
N VAL A 115 22.00 9.85 -18.60
CA VAL A 115 22.13 9.95 -20.06
C VAL A 115 22.48 11.37 -20.49
N ILE A 116 21.74 12.38 -20.00
CA ILE A 116 22.03 13.79 -20.29
C ILE A 116 23.43 14.18 -19.80
N THR A 117 23.79 13.79 -18.58
CA THR A 117 25.09 14.14 -18.01
C THR A 117 26.23 13.55 -18.84
N ILE A 118 26.08 12.32 -19.36
CA ILE A 118 27.07 11.70 -20.24
C ILE A 118 27.14 12.45 -21.58
N HIS A 119 26.00 12.81 -22.15
CA HIS A 119 25.95 13.55 -23.41
C HIS A 119 26.66 14.90 -23.28
N ASP A 120 26.32 15.66 -22.24
CA ASP A 120 26.92 16.96 -21.92
C ASP A 120 28.43 16.84 -21.70
N ARG A 121 28.90 15.86 -20.91
CA ARG A 121 30.34 15.63 -20.70
C ARG A 121 31.07 15.24 -21.99
N ARG A 122 30.43 14.47 -22.86
CA ARG A 122 31.01 14.04 -24.14
C ARG A 122 31.19 15.23 -25.07
N GLU A 123 30.18 16.08 -25.18
CA GLU A 123 30.26 17.30 -25.99
C GLU A 123 31.28 18.28 -25.39
N PHE A 124 31.27 18.47 -24.08
CA PHE A 124 32.22 19.35 -23.40
C PHE A 124 33.68 18.92 -23.63
N SER A 125 33.98 17.62 -23.62
CA SER A 125 35.34 17.11 -23.91
C SER A 125 35.80 17.42 -25.35
N ARG A 126 34.86 17.37 -26.31
CA ARG A 126 35.12 17.75 -27.71
C ARG A 126 35.33 19.25 -27.86
N PHE A 127 34.56 20.07 -27.15
CA PHE A 127 34.77 21.52 -27.15
C PHE A 127 36.10 21.92 -26.52
N GLN A 128 36.48 21.30 -25.40
CA GLN A 128 37.76 21.60 -24.75
C GLN A 128 38.96 21.23 -25.61
N SER A 129 38.94 20.07 -26.27
CA SER A 129 40.02 19.65 -27.19
C SER A 129 40.09 20.53 -28.44
N ALA A 130 38.95 20.98 -28.98
CA ALA A 130 38.92 21.95 -30.06
C ALA A 130 39.48 23.32 -29.62
N ARG A 131 39.13 23.79 -28.42
CA ARG A 131 39.64 25.06 -27.87
C ARG A 131 41.14 25.01 -27.55
N SER A 132 41.64 23.91 -27.00
CA SER A 132 43.08 23.75 -26.70
C SER A 132 43.91 23.68 -27.98
N ARG A 133 43.41 22.98 -29.01
CA ARG A 133 44.04 22.98 -30.34
C ARG A 133 44.04 24.37 -30.98
N ALA A 134 42.92 25.08 -30.94
CA ALA A 134 42.86 26.46 -31.44
C ALA A 134 43.86 27.38 -30.71
N ARG A 135 43.97 27.26 -29.37
CA ARG A 135 44.97 28.00 -28.57
C ARG A 135 46.41 27.65 -28.97
N TYR A 136 46.71 26.38 -29.24
CA TYR A 136 48.03 25.94 -29.68
C TYR A 136 48.38 26.47 -31.08
N GLU A 137 47.45 26.41 -32.03
CA GLU A 137 47.62 26.97 -33.38
C GLU A 137 47.84 28.50 -33.34
N MET A 138 47.13 29.22 -32.47
CA MET A 138 47.35 30.66 -32.24
C MET A 138 48.74 30.97 -31.68
N ALA A 139 49.31 30.09 -30.84
CA ALA A 139 50.63 30.29 -30.24
C ALA A 139 51.78 29.85 -31.16
N SER A 140 51.53 28.85 -32.03
CA SER A 140 52.54 28.32 -32.96
C SER A 140 52.55 29.01 -34.32
N ASN A 141 51.50 29.74 -34.70
CA ASN A 141 51.43 30.43 -35.99
C ASN A 141 52.08 31.83 -35.92
N PRO A 142 53.20 32.08 -36.63
CA PRO A 142 53.90 33.37 -36.60
C PRO A 142 53.10 34.53 -37.22
N LEU A 143 51.98 34.27 -37.91
CA LEU A 143 51.09 35.29 -38.47
C LEU A 143 49.94 35.72 -37.55
N TYR A 144 49.77 35.09 -36.37
CA TYR A 144 48.62 35.34 -35.51
C TYR A 144 48.76 36.66 -34.72
N LYS A 145 47.84 37.61 -34.93
CA LYS A 145 47.70 38.82 -34.11
C LYS A 145 46.53 38.65 -33.13
N GLN A 146 46.80 38.80 -31.84
CA GLN A 146 45.77 38.77 -30.80
C GLN A 146 44.77 39.92 -30.99
N PRO A 147 43.45 39.68 -30.84
CA PRO A 147 42.47 40.75 -30.88
C PRO A 147 42.67 41.68 -29.67
N VAL A 148 42.84 42.97 -29.93
CA VAL A 148 42.97 44.00 -28.88
C VAL A 148 41.56 44.43 -28.47
N THR A 149 41.06 43.95 -27.33
CA THR A 149 39.77 44.41 -26.78
C THR A 149 40.01 45.58 -25.85
N THR A 150 40.06 46.80 -26.38
CA THR A 150 40.04 48.04 -25.57
C THR A 150 38.59 48.38 -25.19
N HIS A 151 38.04 47.70 -24.20
CA HIS A 151 36.87 48.22 -23.48
C HIS A 151 37.33 48.74 -22.13
N PHE A 152 37.30 50.06 -21.97
CA PHE A 152 37.42 50.69 -20.65
C PHE A 152 36.15 50.32 -19.88
N VAL A 153 36.29 49.40 -18.92
CA VAL A 153 35.23 49.19 -17.91
C VAL A 153 35.39 50.30 -16.90
N GLU A 154 34.58 51.34 -17.06
CA GLU A 154 34.42 52.40 -16.09
C GLU A 154 33.81 51.77 -14.83
N THR A 155 34.64 51.64 -13.80
CA THR A 155 34.27 51.15 -12.47
C THR A 155 33.33 52.14 -11.79
N ASP A 156 32.03 52.05 -12.06
CA ASP A 156 31.01 52.64 -11.19
C ASP A 156 30.69 51.66 -10.05
N PHE A 157 31.62 51.57 -9.09
CA PHE A 157 31.32 51.13 -7.74
C PHE A 157 30.50 52.24 -7.04
N ASN A 158 29.20 52.28 -7.32
CA ASN A 158 28.26 52.97 -6.45
C ASN A 158 27.11 52.03 -6.08
N MET A 159 27.47 50.94 -5.38
CA MET A 159 26.49 50.22 -4.57
C MET A 159 26.06 51.14 -3.44
N TYR A 160 24.86 51.70 -3.61
CA TYR A 160 23.95 52.04 -2.53
C TYR A 160 23.91 50.90 -1.50
N GLY A 161 24.70 51.04 -0.43
CA GLY A 161 24.57 50.21 0.76
C GLY A 161 23.27 50.55 1.48
N LYS A 162 22.16 49.91 1.11
CA LYS A 162 20.99 49.81 1.99
C LYS A 162 21.19 48.61 2.92
N SER A 163 21.68 48.89 4.12
CA SER A 163 21.58 47.98 5.25
C SER A 163 20.15 48.01 5.79
N TYR A 164 19.43 46.90 5.64
CA TYR A 164 18.23 46.61 6.42
C TYR A 164 18.69 45.94 7.71
N ASN A 165 18.46 46.57 8.86
CA ASN A 165 18.32 45.89 10.15
C ASN A 165 17.13 46.54 10.87
N GLY A 166 16.12 45.73 11.17
CA GLY A 166 14.95 46.12 11.97
C GLY A 166 15.25 46.10 13.47
N GLY A 167 14.41 46.81 14.26
CA GLY A 167 14.45 46.75 15.72
C GLY A 167 13.65 47.85 16.42
N LEU A 168 12.38 47.57 16.67
CA LEU A 168 11.56 47.89 17.86
C LEU A 168 12.02 49.01 18.81
N HIS A 169 11.30 50.14 18.84
CA HIS A 169 10.67 50.72 20.04
C HIS A 169 9.64 51.79 19.64
#